data_AF-A0A967TGR7-F1
#
_entry.id   AF-A0A967TGR7-F1
#
_cell.length_a   1.000
_cell.length_b   1.000
_cell.length_c   1.000
_cell.angle_alpha   90.00
_cell.angle_beta   90.00
_cell.angle_gamma   90.00
#
_symmetry.space_group_name_H-M   'P 1'
#
loop_
_entity.id
_entity.type
_entity.pdbx_description
1 polymer ?
#
loop_
_entity_poly.entity_id
_entity_poly.type
_entity_poly.pdbx_seq_one_letter_code
_entity_poly.pdbx_strand_id
1 'polypeptide(L)' 'MSRFERWSVWSTTILTAITGVGYFWAKYLTGPAEGWAVVNHPLEPWFLKAHILVSPLLLFAVGMIVLR' A
#
# COMPACT_ATOMS: atom_id res chain seq x y z
N MET A 1 14.84 10.88 -16.54
CA MET A 1 13.77 9.92 -16.23
C MET A 1 13.00 9.57 -17.51
N SER A 2 13.06 8.31 -17.94
CA SER A 2 12.29 7.81 -19.08
C SER A 2 10.78 7.82 -18.80
N ARG A 3 9.94 7.76 -19.85
CA ARG A 3 8.48 7.66 -19.66
C ARG A 3 8.10 6.44 -18.82
N PHE A 4 8.82 5.33 -18.99
CA PHE A 4 8.61 4.10 -18.22
C PHE A 4 8.96 4.28 -16.74
N GLU A 5 10.14 4.80 -16.40
CA GLU A 5 10.52 5.10 -15.00
C GLU A 5 9.51 6.03 -14.31
N ARG A 6 9.06 7.07 -15.04
CA ARG A 6 8.07 8.02 -14.53
C ARG A 6 6.78 7.32 -14.15
N TRP A 7 6.21 6.53 -15.07
CA TRP A 7 4.95 5.84 -14.80
C TRP A 7 5.11 4.77 -13.72
N SER A 8 6.22 4.04 -13.72
CA SER A 8 6.51 3.02 -12.70
C SER A 8 6.54 3.63 -11.29
N VAL A 9 7.26 4.74 -11.08
CA VAL A 9 7.34 5.35 -9.74
C VAL A 9 6.02 6.00 -9.32
N TRP A 10 5.32 6.70 -10.22
CA TRP A 10 4.05 7.35 -9.88
C TRP A 10 2.96 6.34 -9.54
N SER A 11 2.78 5.31 -10.38
CA SER A 11 1.74 4.30 -10.16
C SER A 11 2.00 3.50 -8.88
N THR A 12 3.23 3.05 -8.66
CA THR A 12 3.58 2.29 -7.45
C THR A 12 3.49 3.16 -6.19
N THR A 13 3.87 4.43 -6.25
CA THR A 13 3.71 5.38 -5.13
C THR A 13 2.24 5.53 -4.74
N ILE A 14 1.36 5.78 -5.71
CA ILE A 14 -0.08 5.94 -5.47
C ILE A 14 -0.66 4.67 -4.86
N LEU A 15 -0.35 3.50 -5.43
CA LEU A 15 -0.86 2.22 -4.93
C LEU A 15 -0.35 1.90 -3.52
N THR A 16 0.94 2.11 -3.25
CA THR A 16 1.52 1.93 -1.91
C THR A 16 0.89 2.89 -0.90
N ALA A 17 0.67 4.15 -1.27
CA ALA A 17 0.03 5.13 -0.41
C ALA A 17 -1.42 4.76 -0.10
N ILE A 18 -2.23 4.41 -1.10
CA ILE A 18 -3.63 3.99 -0.93
C ILE A 18 -3.72 2.78 0.00
N THR A 19 -2.88 1.77 -0.22
CA THR A 19 -2.90 0.54 0.58
C THR A 19 -2.39 0.76 2.00
N GLY A 20 -1.36 1.59 2.19
CA GLY A 20 -0.79 1.90 3.51
C GLY A 20 -1.72 2.78 4.34
N VAL A 21 -2.26 3.85 3.75
CA VAL A 21 -3.24 4.74 4.40
C VAL A 21 -4.55 3.99 4.67
N GLY A 22 -5.00 3.16 3.73
CA GLY A 22 -6.17 2.32 3.90
C GLY A 22 -6.01 1.34 5.06
N TYR A 23 -4.84 0.68 5.17
CA TYR A 23 -4.54 -0.20 6.30
C TYR A 23 -4.49 0.57 7.62
N PHE A 24 -3.82 1.73 7.65
CA PHE A 24 -3.73 2.57 8.83
C PHE A 24 -5.12 2.98 9.33
N TRP A 25 -5.98 3.46 8.43
CA TRP A 25 -7.36 3.80 8.75
C TRP A 25 -8.13 2.58 9.30
N ALA A 26 -8.08 1.46 8.57
CA ALA A 26 -8.81 0.24 8.90
C ALA A 26 -8.37 -0.40 10.23
N LYS A 27 -7.12 -0.18 10.66
CA LYS A 27 -6.59 -0.76 11.89
C LYS A 27 -6.72 0.17 13.09
N TYR A 28 -6.50 1.47 12.91
CA TYR A 28 -6.35 2.39 14.04
C TYR A 28 -7.52 3.37 14.20
N LEU A 29 -8.29 3.61 13.15
CA LEU A 29 -9.36 4.63 13.16
C LEU A 29 -10.77 4.04 13.09
N THR A 30 -10.90 2.73 12.87
CA THR A 30 -12.17 2.01 12.92
C THR A 30 -12.21 1.07 14.11
N GLY A 31 -13.38 0.92 14.73
CA GLY A 31 -13.61 -0.09 15.77
C GLY A 31 -14.12 -1.41 15.18
N PRO A 32 -13.98 -2.52 15.92
CA PRO A 32 -14.50 -3.81 15.49
C PRO A 32 -16.03 -3.78 15.41
N ALA A 33 -16.58 -4.44 14.38
CA ALA A 33 -18.03 -4.53 14.17
C ALA A 33 -18.74 -5.32 15.29
N GLU A 34 -18.02 -6.24 15.94
CA GLU A 34 -18.51 -7.11 17.01
C GLU A 34 -17.47 -7.21 18.12
N GLY A 35 -17.89 -7.46 19.36
CA GLY A 35 -16.99 -7.47 20.54
C GLY A 35 -15.86 -8.50 20.51
N TRP A 36 -15.92 -9.48 19.61
CA TRP A 36 -14.93 -10.56 19.46
C TRP A 36 -14.23 -10.54 18.10
N ALA A 37 -14.46 -9.50 17.29
CA ALA A 37 -13.88 -9.45 15.95
C ALA A 37 -12.36 -9.29 16.02
N VAL A 38 -11.65 -10.14 15.29
CA VAL A 38 -10.17 -10.16 15.22
C VAL A 38 -9.64 -8.98 14.39
N VAL A 39 -10.46 -8.44 13.49
CA VAL A 39 -10.14 -7.30 12.62
C VAL A 39 -11.12 -6.17 12.87
N ASN A 40 -10.64 -4.94 12.76
CA ASN A 40 -11.46 -3.77 13.03
C ASN A 40 -12.38 -3.46 11.84
N HIS A 41 -11.83 -3.34 10.64
CA HIS A 41 -12.59 -3.16 9.41
C HIS A 41 -12.50 -4.39 8.49
N PRO A 42 -13.57 -4.79 7.78
CA PRO A 42 -13.53 -5.94 6.85
C PRO A 42 -12.46 -5.85 5.75
N LEU A 43 -12.06 -4.62 5.38
CA LEU A 43 -11.01 -4.37 4.39
C LEU A 43 -9.58 -4.35 4.95
N GLU A 44 -9.40 -4.36 6.27
CA GLU A 44 -8.07 -4.36 6.93
C GLU A 44 -7.12 -5.43 6.33
N PRO A 45 -7.49 -6.72 6.22
CA PRO A 45 -6.58 -7.73 5.68
C PRO A 45 -6.28 -7.54 4.19
N TRP A 46 -7.20 -6.95 3.43
CA TRP A 46 -7.02 -6.70 2.01
C TRP A 46 -6.04 -5.54 1.77
N PHE A 47 -6.17 -4.46 2.54
CA PHE A 47 -5.19 -3.37 2.50
C PHE A 47 -3.79 -3.84 2.88
N LEU A 48 -3.66 -4.64 3.93
CA LEU A 48 -2.36 -5.19 4.34
C LEU A 48 -1.73 -6.06 3.27
N LYS A 49 -2.47 -7.04 2.72
CA LYS A 49 -1.97 -7.93 1.68
C LYS A 49 -1.58 -7.17 0.42
N ALA A 50 -2.43 -6.23 -0.02
CA ALA A 50 -2.11 -5.39 -1.16
C ALA A 50 -0.87 -4.52 -0.91
N HIS A 51 -0.72 -3.95 0.28
CA HIS A 51 0.46 -3.16 0.63
C HIS A 51 1.75 -3.98 0.57
N ILE A 52 1.74 -5.18 1.16
CA ILE A 52 2.89 -6.09 1.13
C ILE A 52 3.27 -6.47 -0.31
N LEU A 53 2.30 -6.65 -1.21
CA LEU A 53 2.56 -6.97 -2.62
C LEU A 53 3.09 -5.77 -3.41
N VAL A 54 2.56 -4.56 -3.18
CA VAL A 54 2.90 -3.37 -3.98
C VAL A 54 4.19 -2.69 -3.51
N SER A 55 4.47 -2.66 -2.21
CA SER A 55 5.62 -1.93 -1.66
C SER A 55 6.99 -2.35 -2.22
N PRO A 56 7.28 -3.64 -2.47
CA PRO A 56 8.51 -4.04 -3.16
C PRO A 56 8.63 -3.50 -4.59
N LEU A 57 7.51 -3.35 -5.30
CA LEU A 57 7.49 -2.78 -6.66
C LEU A 57 7.87 -1.30 -6.65
N LEU A 58 7.45 -0.56 -5.62
CA LEU A 58 7.88 0.83 -5.43
C LEU A 58 9.39 0.91 -5.17
N LEU A 59 9.93 0.05 -4.29
CA LEU A 59 11.38 0.00 -4.04
C LEU A 59 12.17 -0.29 -5.33
N PHE A 60 11.69 -1.23 -6.14
CA PHE A 60 12.28 -1.53 -7.44
C PHE A 60 12.20 -0.33 -8.41
N ALA A 61 11.05 0.35 -8.47
CA ALA A 61 10.87 1.53 -9.32
C ALA A 61 11.81 2.69 -8.94
N VAL A 62 12.01 2.92 -7.65
CA VAL A 62 12.99 3.91 -7.17
C VAL A 62 14.41 3.45 -7.52
N GLY A 63 14.74 2.17 -7.30
CA GLY A 63 16.04 1.60 -7.66
C GLY A 63 16.40 1.78 -9.13
N MET A 64 15.46 1.59 -10.06
CA MET A 64 15.67 1.84 -11.49
C MET A 64 16.03 3.29 -11.83
N ILE A 65 15.58 4.26 -11.02
CA ILE A 65 15.91 5.68 -11.21
C ILE A 65 17.27 6.01 -10.59
N VAL A 66 17.58 5.44 -9.42
CA VAL A 66 18.81 5.75 -8.66
C VAL A 66 20.05 5.05 -9.24
N LEU A 67 19.90 3.84 -9.79
CA LEU A 67 21.00 3.02 -10.29
C LEU A 67 21.29 3.21 -11.79
N ARG A 68 20.59 4.13 -12.45
CA ARG A 68 20.84 4.55 -13.83
C ARG A 68 21.86 5.68 -13.88
#